data_AF-A0AAP4C0H5-F1
#
_entry.id   AF-A0AAP4C0H5-F1
#
_cell.length_a   1.000
_cell.length_b   1.000
_cell.length_c   1.000
_cell.angle_alpha   90.00
_cell.angle_beta   90.00
_cell.angle_gamma   90.00
#
_symmetry.space_group_name_H-M   'P 1'
#
loop_
_entity.id
_entity.type
_entity.pdbx_description
1 polymer ?
#
loop_
_entity_poly.entity_id
_entity_poly.type
_entity_poly.pdbx_seq_one_letter_code
_entity_poly.pdbx_strand_id
1 'polypeptide(L)'
;MKAMKALGVVALLSIGVTANGLAASPAHATPAETDSYERIAQTTIELREKEHIDPKAETPDHIVQQVLNESGSAGDKTGLRDSGGNYGTNIGRHEAAACATNPYDCKRAKSAIRDAERISSQTFPNKVTNDNIQDADRHCVWQALTTIRANADFARKIGDAHETDHPGSPEAGHMDQTNNAIGRDIGLRHEGDEAGAINECHAQAKNGGLIKIN
;
A
#
# COMPACT_ATOMS: atom_id res chain seq x y z
N MET A 1 42.61 -3.04 55.13
CA MET A 1 43.93 -3.32 54.51
C MET A 1 43.87 -4.68 53.83
N LYS A 2 44.16 -4.74 52.52
CA LYS A 2 44.51 -5.94 51.70
C LYS A 2 43.47 -7.09 51.67
N ALA A 3 43.42 -8.01 50.72
CA ALA A 3 43.78 -8.11 49.31
C ALA A 3 43.27 -9.51 48.88
N MET A 4 42.71 -9.62 47.68
CA MET A 4 42.86 -10.69 46.68
C MET A 4 42.92 -12.21 47.03
N LYS A 5 42.30 -12.97 46.08
CA LYS A 5 42.60 -14.35 45.58
C LYS A 5 42.07 -15.52 46.44
N ALA A 6 41.62 -16.68 45.93
CA ALA A 6 41.73 -17.33 44.62
C ALA A 6 40.60 -18.36 44.39
N LEU A 7 40.51 -18.81 43.12
CA LEU A 7 39.75 -19.91 42.52
C LEU A 7 39.85 -21.28 43.22
N GLY A 8 38.80 -22.11 43.06
CA GLY A 8 38.80 -23.56 43.34
C GLY A 8 37.68 -24.32 42.61
N VAL A 9 37.95 -24.67 41.35
CA VAL A 9 37.44 -25.75 40.46
C VAL A 9 36.45 -26.78 41.06
N VAL A 10 35.34 -27.05 40.36
CA VAL A 10 34.78 -28.42 40.23
C VAL A 10 34.37 -28.69 38.77
N ALA A 11 34.80 -29.86 38.31
CA ALA A 11 34.73 -30.37 36.95
C ALA A 11 33.32 -30.83 36.51
N LEU A 12 33.14 -30.84 35.19
CA LEU A 12 31.97 -31.30 34.46
C LEU A 12 31.71 -32.81 34.63
N LEU A 13 30.42 -33.19 34.68
CA LEU A 13 29.93 -34.41 34.06
C LEU A 13 28.55 -34.16 33.44
N SER A 14 28.50 -34.34 32.13
CA SER A 14 27.39 -34.15 31.21
C SER A 14 26.47 -35.37 31.16
N ILE A 15 25.14 -35.14 31.16
CA ILE A 15 24.14 -36.07 30.64
C ILE A 15 23.20 -35.26 29.75
N GLY A 16 23.01 -35.74 28.52
CA GLY A 16 22.41 -35.03 27.41
C GLY A 16 20.90 -34.82 27.52
N VAL A 17 20.46 -33.77 26.83
CA VAL A 17 19.08 -33.61 26.36
C VAL A 17 19.15 -33.56 24.85
N THR A 18 18.57 -34.54 24.19
CA THR A 18 18.24 -34.51 22.77
C THR A 18 17.04 -33.60 22.57
N ALA A 19 17.18 -32.55 21.77
CA ALA A 19 16.03 -31.87 21.19
C ALA A 19 16.39 -31.32 19.81
N ASN A 20 15.59 -31.77 18.84
CA ASN A 20 15.51 -31.32 17.46
C ASN A 20 15.46 -29.80 17.35
N GLY A 21 16.03 -29.31 16.24
CA GLY A 21 15.78 -27.97 15.76
C GLY A 21 16.97 -27.47 14.96
N LEU A 22 17.01 -27.79 13.67
CA LEU A 22 17.68 -26.95 12.70
C LEU A 22 17.03 -25.56 12.83
N ALA A 23 17.62 -24.70 13.64
CA ALA A 23 17.34 -23.27 13.56
C ALA A 23 17.82 -22.85 12.18
N ALA A 24 16.88 -22.73 11.25
CA ALA A 24 17.10 -21.97 10.04
C ALA A 24 17.56 -20.58 10.51
N SER A 25 18.82 -20.26 10.22
CA SER A 25 19.32 -18.89 10.30
C SER A 25 18.29 -17.97 9.65
N PRO A 26 18.03 -16.77 10.20
CA PRO A 26 17.12 -15.85 9.55
C PRO A 26 17.68 -15.60 8.15
N ALA A 27 16.90 -16.02 7.14
CA ALA A 27 17.15 -15.65 5.77
C ALA A 27 17.38 -14.14 5.76
N HIS A 28 18.50 -13.72 5.18
CA HIS A 28 18.84 -12.32 5.04
C HIS A 28 17.63 -11.62 4.42
N ALA A 29 16.98 -10.74 5.19
CA ALA A 29 15.99 -9.85 4.64
C ALA A 29 16.70 -9.04 3.55
N THR A 30 16.34 -9.28 2.30
CA THR A 30 16.68 -8.40 1.19
C THR A 30 16.23 -6.98 1.56
N PRO A 31 16.94 -5.92 1.16
CA PRO A 31 16.45 -4.56 1.34
C PRO A 31 15.01 -4.53 0.84
N ALA A 32 14.07 -4.11 1.69
CA ALA A 32 12.66 -4.07 1.34
C ALA A 32 12.55 -3.37 -0.02
N GLU A 33 12.01 -4.08 -1.01
CA GLU A 33 11.74 -3.53 -2.33
C GLU A 33 10.84 -2.31 -2.10
N THR A 34 11.40 -1.10 -2.22
CA THR A 34 10.70 0.12 -1.83
C THR A 34 9.41 0.22 -2.65
N ASP A 35 8.25 0.36 -2.02
CA ASP A 35 6.96 0.46 -2.69
C ASP A 35 7.02 1.44 -3.89
N SER A 36 6.50 1.08 -5.07
CA SER A 36 6.51 1.95 -6.25
C SER A 36 5.91 3.33 -5.95
N TYR A 37 4.84 3.39 -5.15
CA TYR A 37 4.25 4.64 -4.68
C TYR A 37 5.23 5.46 -3.85
N GLU A 38 5.98 4.82 -2.95
CA GLU A 38 7.01 5.47 -2.15
C GLU A 38 8.15 6.00 -3.00
N ARG A 39 8.65 5.21 -3.94
CA ARG A 39 9.74 5.62 -4.84
C ARG A 39 9.33 6.86 -5.64
N ILE A 40 8.16 6.83 -6.28
CA ILE A 40 7.66 7.95 -7.09
C ILE A 40 7.49 9.20 -6.24
N ALA A 41 6.84 9.07 -5.07
CA ALA A 41 6.65 10.20 -4.17
C ALA A 41 7.99 10.78 -3.70
N GLN A 42 8.93 9.93 -3.30
CA GLN A 42 10.22 10.35 -2.77
C GLN A 42 11.10 11.02 -3.84
N THR A 43 11.22 10.41 -5.03
CA THR A 43 11.94 11.02 -6.16
C THR A 43 11.34 12.38 -6.53
N THR A 44 10.01 12.49 -6.57
CA THR A 44 9.36 13.76 -6.86
C THR A 44 9.67 14.82 -5.80
N ILE A 45 9.62 14.46 -4.51
CA ILE A 45 9.96 15.37 -3.40
C ILE A 45 11.41 15.85 -3.53
N GLU A 46 12.35 14.96 -3.82
CA GLU A 46 13.78 15.31 -3.97
C GLU A 46 14.02 16.26 -5.14
N LEU A 47 13.37 16.04 -6.29
CA LEU A 47 13.45 16.94 -7.44
C LEU A 47 12.85 18.32 -7.12
N ARG A 48 11.71 18.36 -6.41
CA ARG A 48 11.09 19.61 -5.95
C ARG A 48 11.99 20.38 -4.99
N GLU A 49 12.62 19.69 -4.04
CA GLU A 49 13.55 20.29 -3.08
C GLU A 49 14.79 20.86 -3.78
N LYS A 50 15.33 20.12 -4.76
CA LYS A 50 16.47 20.56 -5.59
C LYS A 50 16.16 21.83 -6.38
N GLU A 51 14.92 21.97 -6.84
CA GLU A 51 14.45 23.17 -7.57
C GLU A 51 13.83 24.23 -6.65
N HIS A 52 13.88 24.04 -5.33
CA HIS A 52 13.30 24.95 -4.33
C HIS A 52 11.80 25.24 -4.55
N ILE A 53 11.05 24.24 -5.01
CA ILE A 53 9.60 24.33 -5.21
C ILE A 53 8.90 24.30 -3.85
N ASP A 54 8.03 25.26 -3.58
CA ASP A 54 7.22 25.31 -2.35
C ASP A 54 6.43 23.99 -2.20
N PRO A 55 6.44 23.31 -1.03
CA PRO A 55 5.70 22.07 -0.81
C PRO A 55 4.19 22.13 -1.12
N LYS A 56 3.58 23.32 -1.11
CA LYS A 56 2.18 23.58 -1.44
C LYS A 56 1.94 23.94 -2.91
N ALA A 57 3.00 24.24 -3.67
CA ALA A 57 2.88 24.50 -5.10
C ALA A 57 2.62 23.21 -5.88
N GLU A 58 1.97 23.33 -7.04
CA GLU A 58 1.84 22.22 -7.98
C GLU A 58 3.22 21.72 -8.42
N THR A 59 3.35 20.41 -8.64
CA THR A 59 4.59 19.85 -9.19
C THR A 59 4.71 20.31 -10.65
N PRO A 60 5.81 20.99 -11.04
CA PRO A 60 6.03 21.36 -12.43
C PRO A 60 5.98 20.16 -13.38
N ASP A 61 5.38 20.34 -14.56
CA ASP A 61 5.22 19.27 -15.56
C ASP A 61 6.53 18.58 -15.93
N HIS A 62 7.65 19.32 -15.98
CA HIS A 62 8.95 18.73 -16.32
C HIS A 62 9.44 17.76 -15.24
N ILE A 63 9.13 18.00 -13.96
CA ILE A 63 9.43 17.07 -12.87
C ILE A 63 8.53 15.84 -12.99
N VAL A 64 7.24 16.02 -13.26
CA VAL A 64 6.31 14.89 -13.47
C VAL A 64 6.79 14.02 -14.64
N GLN A 65 7.11 14.62 -15.79
CA GLN A 65 7.61 13.88 -16.95
C GLN A 65 8.96 13.22 -16.67
N GLN A 66 9.86 13.87 -15.93
CA GLN A 66 11.12 13.24 -15.52
C GLN A 66 10.87 11.98 -14.70
N VAL A 67 10.02 12.06 -13.67
CA VAL A 67 9.67 10.92 -12.82
C VAL A 67 9.01 9.81 -13.62
N LEU A 68 8.08 10.14 -14.52
CA LEU A 68 7.43 9.15 -15.41
C LEU A 68 8.42 8.49 -16.37
N ASN A 69 9.37 9.24 -16.91
CA ASN A 69 10.40 8.72 -17.80
C ASN A 69 11.39 7.84 -17.05
N GLU A 70 11.80 8.21 -15.84
CA GLU A 70 12.67 7.40 -14.99
C GLU A 70 11.94 6.12 -14.50
N SER A 71 10.65 6.24 -14.21
CA SER A 71 9.78 5.10 -13.86
C SER A 71 9.50 4.18 -15.05
N GLY A 72 9.64 4.67 -16.29
CA GLY A 72 9.38 3.95 -17.55
C GLY A 72 10.61 3.57 -18.39
N SER A 73 11.82 4.05 -18.06
CA SER A 73 13.05 3.87 -18.87
C SER A 73 14.03 2.80 -18.33
N ALA A 74 13.64 1.99 -17.36
CA ALA A 74 14.19 0.64 -17.28
C ALA A 74 13.48 -0.16 -18.37
N GLY A 75 14.22 -0.73 -19.33
CA GLY A 75 13.70 -1.56 -20.43
C GLY A 75 13.05 -2.86 -19.96
N ASP A 76 12.00 -2.74 -19.17
CA ASP A 76 11.35 -3.82 -18.49
C ASP A 76 9.84 -3.55 -18.51
N LYS A 77 9.14 -4.32 -19.35
CA LYS A 77 7.67 -4.43 -19.30
C LYS A 77 7.19 -5.05 -17.98
N THR A 78 8.08 -5.21 -16.99
CA THR A 78 7.84 -5.69 -15.64
C THR A 78 8.28 -4.70 -14.54
N GLY A 79 8.76 -3.49 -14.87
CA GLY A 79 9.49 -2.58 -13.97
C GLY A 79 8.71 -1.67 -12.99
N LEU A 80 7.38 -1.76 -12.93
CA LEU A 80 6.57 -1.17 -11.83
C LEU A 80 5.93 -2.24 -10.95
N ARG A 81 6.44 -3.48 -11.01
CA ARG A 81 6.03 -4.57 -10.14
C ARG A 81 6.77 -4.50 -8.80
N ASP A 82 6.04 -4.22 -7.73
CA ASP A 82 6.26 -4.86 -6.44
C ASP A 82 6.07 -6.38 -6.67
N SER A 83 6.97 -7.20 -6.13
CA SER A 83 7.14 -8.61 -6.48
C SER A 83 5.95 -9.53 -6.10
N GLY A 84 4.81 -9.37 -6.77
CA GLY A 84 3.64 -10.24 -6.65
C GLY A 84 2.58 -9.90 -7.69
N GLY A 85 1.79 -10.89 -8.11
CA GLY A 85 0.59 -10.68 -8.94
C GLY A 85 -0.62 -10.19 -8.14
N ASN A 86 -0.39 -9.41 -7.09
CA ASN A 86 -1.40 -9.00 -6.10
C ASN A 86 -1.93 -7.59 -6.40
N TYR A 87 -3.08 -7.25 -5.84
CA TYR A 87 -3.65 -5.89 -5.95
C TYR A 87 -2.67 -4.83 -5.41
N GLY A 88 -2.52 -3.72 -6.14
CA GLY A 88 -1.65 -2.61 -5.76
C GLY A 88 -0.14 -2.83 -5.92
N THR A 89 0.29 -3.90 -6.58
CA THR A 89 1.71 -4.20 -6.82
C THR A 89 2.22 -3.72 -8.18
N ASN A 90 1.36 -3.33 -9.12
CA ASN A 90 1.76 -2.90 -10.46
C ASN A 90 1.21 -1.50 -10.74
N ILE A 91 1.91 -0.45 -10.31
CA ILE A 91 1.45 0.92 -10.53
C ILE A 91 1.49 1.25 -12.03
N GLY A 92 0.40 1.79 -12.58
CA GLY A 92 0.34 2.22 -13.97
C GLY A 92 0.85 3.66 -14.18
N ARG A 93 0.80 4.13 -15.43
CA ARG A 93 1.35 5.45 -15.78
C ARG A 93 0.49 6.58 -15.24
N HIS A 94 -0.83 6.42 -15.19
CA HIS A 94 -1.73 7.42 -14.67
C HIS A 94 -1.63 7.48 -13.14
N GLU A 95 -1.51 6.34 -12.46
CA GLU A 95 -1.30 6.28 -11.01
C GLU A 95 0.04 6.92 -10.63
N ALA A 96 1.10 6.63 -11.41
CA ALA A 96 2.41 7.26 -11.24
C ALA A 96 2.34 8.78 -11.42
N ALA A 97 1.59 9.26 -12.42
CA ALA A 97 1.37 10.69 -12.64
C ALA A 97 0.58 11.32 -11.49
N ALA A 98 -0.49 10.68 -11.01
CA ALA A 98 -1.25 11.16 -9.86
C ALA A 98 -0.39 11.27 -8.60
N CYS A 99 0.49 10.28 -8.38
CA CYS A 99 1.46 10.31 -7.28
C CYS A 99 2.50 11.43 -7.46
N ALA A 100 3.11 11.59 -8.64
CA ALA A 100 4.10 12.63 -8.91
C ALA A 100 3.52 14.06 -8.85
N THR A 101 2.25 14.24 -9.21
CA THR A 101 1.57 15.53 -9.06
C THR A 101 1.21 15.82 -7.59
N ASN A 102 1.01 14.80 -6.76
CA ASN A 102 0.59 14.93 -5.36
C ASN A 102 1.52 14.12 -4.43
N PRO A 103 2.83 14.40 -4.39
CA PRO A 103 3.80 13.46 -3.84
C PRO A 103 3.71 13.33 -2.32
N TYR A 104 3.33 14.38 -1.60
CA TYR A 104 3.13 14.31 -0.15
C TYR A 104 1.88 13.51 0.24
N ASP A 105 0.79 13.65 -0.51
CA ASP A 105 -0.42 12.85 -0.33
C ASP A 105 -0.16 11.38 -0.66
N CYS A 106 0.50 11.13 -1.78
CA CYS A 106 0.94 9.80 -2.18
C CYS A 106 1.82 9.15 -1.10
N LYS A 107 2.81 9.87 -0.57
CA LYS A 107 3.66 9.38 0.51
C LYS A 107 2.89 9.03 1.79
N ARG A 108 1.85 9.79 2.13
CA ARG A 108 1.00 9.51 3.30
C ARG A 108 0.08 8.30 3.08
N ALA A 109 -0.44 8.13 1.87
CA ALA A 109 -1.42 7.09 1.58
C ALA A 109 -0.85 5.82 0.92
N LYS A 110 0.46 5.75 0.62
CA LYS A 110 1.10 4.63 -0.12
C LYS A 110 0.69 3.22 0.33
N SER A 111 0.53 3.01 1.64
CA SER A 111 0.19 1.68 2.17
C SER A 111 -1.29 1.35 2.11
N ALA A 112 -2.18 2.31 1.80
CA ALA A 112 -3.63 2.13 1.84
C ALA A 112 -4.11 1.02 0.91
N ILE A 113 -3.51 0.90 -0.29
CA ILE A 113 -3.91 -0.11 -1.27
C ILE A 113 -3.55 -1.54 -0.81
N ARG A 114 -2.36 -1.72 -0.22
CA ARG A 114 -1.91 -3.00 0.34
C ARG A 114 -2.67 -3.34 1.62
N ASP A 115 -2.96 -2.34 2.44
CA ASP A 115 -3.79 -2.52 3.63
C ASP A 115 -5.19 -2.97 3.26
N ALA A 116 -5.82 -2.35 2.24
CA ALA A 116 -7.14 -2.74 1.77
C ALA A 116 -7.16 -4.19 1.27
N GLU A 117 -6.20 -4.59 0.43
CA GLU A 117 -6.08 -5.99 -0.02
C GLU A 117 -5.97 -6.97 1.16
N ARG A 118 -5.08 -6.68 2.11
CA ARG A 118 -4.90 -7.51 3.31
C ARG A 118 -6.17 -7.57 4.17
N ILE A 119 -6.82 -6.43 4.41
CA ILE A 119 -7.99 -6.31 5.27
C ILE A 119 -9.18 -7.05 4.63
N SER A 120 -9.48 -6.76 3.37
CA SER A 120 -10.63 -7.34 2.67
C SER A 120 -10.47 -8.83 2.42
N SER A 121 -9.25 -9.31 2.11
CA SER A 121 -8.99 -10.75 1.98
C SER A 121 -9.14 -11.52 3.29
N GLN A 122 -8.79 -10.92 4.43
CA GLN A 122 -9.02 -11.49 5.76
C GLN A 122 -10.50 -11.49 6.15
N THR A 123 -11.24 -10.43 5.81
CA THR A 123 -12.66 -10.29 6.14
C THR A 123 -13.56 -11.17 5.27
N PHE A 124 -13.21 -11.32 3.98
CA PHE A 124 -13.97 -12.10 3.00
C PHE A 124 -13.09 -13.20 2.37
N PRO A 125 -12.72 -14.23 3.14
CA PRO A 125 -11.86 -15.32 2.66
C PRO A 125 -12.59 -16.17 1.60
N ASN A 126 -11.83 -16.77 0.69
CA ASN A 126 -12.32 -17.64 -0.41
C ASN A 126 -13.13 -16.91 -1.51
N LYS A 127 -13.05 -15.57 -1.55
CA LYS A 127 -13.67 -14.71 -2.57
C LYS A 127 -12.58 -13.94 -3.32
N VAL A 128 -11.58 -14.64 -3.85
CA VAL A 128 -10.34 -14.04 -4.39
C VAL A 128 -10.44 -13.66 -5.88
N THR A 129 -11.64 -13.67 -6.46
CA THR A 129 -11.85 -13.19 -7.83
C THR A 129 -12.14 -11.70 -7.82
N ASN A 130 -11.87 -11.03 -8.94
CA ASN A 130 -12.39 -9.68 -9.17
C ASN A 130 -13.93 -9.70 -9.17
N ASP A 131 -14.50 -8.51 -9.04
CA ASP A 131 -15.91 -8.17 -9.15
C ASP A 131 -16.81 -8.67 -8.01
N ASN A 132 -16.27 -9.39 -7.01
CA ASN A 132 -17.07 -9.98 -5.94
C ASN A 132 -17.11 -9.11 -4.67
N ILE A 133 -17.69 -9.63 -3.58
CA ILE A 133 -17.81 -8.91 -2.31
C ILE A 133 -16.47 -8.47 -1.69
N GLN A 134 -15.42 -9.27 -1.84
CA GLN A 134 -14.08 -8.93 -1.35
C GLN A 134 -13.51 -7.75 -2.14
N ASP A 135 -13.69 -7.75 -3.46
CA ASP A 135 -13.23 -6.69 -4.34
C ASP A 135 -13.97 -5.38 -4.06
N ALA A 136 -15.29 -5.46 -3.97
CA ALA A 136 -16.13 -4.33 -3.58
C ALA A 136 -15.69 -3.69 -2.25
N ASP A 137 -15.46 -4.53 -1.23
CA ASP A 137 -14.95 -4.09 0.07
C ASP A 137 -13.54 -3.48 -0.04
N ARG A 138 -12.65 -4.07 -0.85
CA ARG A 138 -11.29 -3.59 -1.06
C ARG A 138 -11.26 -2.19 -1.67
N HIS A 139 -12.06 -1.93 -2.70
CA HIS A 139 -12.18 -0.60 -3.30
C HIS A 139 -12.70 0.43 -2.29
N CYS A 140 -13.72 0.06 -1.50
CA CYS A 140 -14.23 0.91 -0.43
C CYS A 140 -13.15 1.23 0.62
N VAL A 141 -12.49 0.21 1.17
CA VAL A 141 -11.46 0.36 2.22
C VAL A 141 -10.28 1.15 1.69
N TRP A 142 -9.80 0.86 0.48
CA TRP A 142 -8.68 1.58 -0.11
C TRP A 142 -8.95 3.08 -0.22
N GLN A 143 -10.13 3.46 -0.72
CA GLN A 143 -10.50 4.85 -0.91
C GLN A 143 -10.82 5.57 0.40
N ALA A 144 -11.38 4.86 1.39
CA ALA A 144 -11.58 5.40 2.74
C ALA A 144 -10.24 5.69 3.43
N LEU A 145 -9.31 4.73 3.42
CA LEU A 145 -7.97 4.89 4.00
C LEU A 145 -7.16 5.97 3.28
N THR A 146 -7.22 6.02 1.95
CA THR A 146 -6.55 7.08 1.17
C THR A 146 -7.09 8.45 1.52
N THR A 147 -8.41 8.58 1.71
CA THR A 147 -9.05 9.83 2.12
C THR A 147 -8.59 10.27 3.51
N ILE A 148 -8.56 9.36 4.48
CA ILE A 148 -8.16 9.66 5.87
C ILE A 148 -6.66 10.00 5.96
N ARG A 149 -5.80 9.25 5.26
CA ARG A 149 -4.34 9.43 5.33
C ARG A 149 -3.86 10.62 4.51
N ALA A 150 -4.55 10.94 3.43
CA ALA A 150 -4.24 12.05 2.55
C ALA A 150 -5.39 13.05 2.54
N ASN A 151 -6.26 12.97 1.53
CA ASN A 151 -7.48 13.76 1.40
C ASN A 151 -8.37 13.16 0.30
N ALA A 152 -9.63 13.58 0.24
CA ALA A 152 -10.60 13.06 -0.73
C ALA A 152 -10.28 13.39 -2.20
N ASP A 153 -9.62 14.53 -2.47
CA ASP A 153 -9.24 14.90 -3.84
C ASP A 153 -8.12 13.99 -4.37
N PHE A 154 -7.09 13.72 -3.55
CA PHE A 154 -6.06 12.75 -3.91
C PHE A 154 -6.63 11.34 -4.03
N ALA A 155 -7.51 10.92 -3.11
CA ALA A 155 -8.16 9.61 -3.19
C ALA A 155 -8.90 9.43 -4.52
N ARG A 156 -9.65 10.46 -4.97
CA ARG A 156 -10.30 10.45 -6.27
C ARG A 156 -9.30 10.37 -7.41
N LYS A 157 -8.28 11.23 -7.43
CA LYS A 157 -7.24 11.24 -8.48
C LYS A 157 -6.56 9.87 -8.63
N ILE A 158 -6.18 9.24 -7.52
CA ILE A 158 -5.50 7.94 -7.57
C ILE A 158 -6.44 6.79 -7.88
N GLY A 159 -7.69 6.85 -7.40
CA GLY A 159 -8.74 5.89 -7.76
C GLY A 159 -9.05 5.93 -9.26
N ASP A 160 -9.35 7.11 -9.80
CA ASP A 160 -9.65 7.28 -11.23
C ASP A 160 -8.47 6.84 -12.12
N ALA A 161 -7.24 7.10 -11.65
CA ALA A 161 -6.02 6.67 -12.33
C ALA A 161 -5.87 5.14 -12.34
N HIS A 162 -6.15 4.47 -11.23
CA HIS A 162 -6.13 3.01 -11.13
C HIS A 162 -7.11 2.36 -12.10
N GLU A 163 -8.35 2.84 -12.15
CA GLU A 163 -9.37 2.31 -13.08
C GLU A 163 -9.01 2.57 -14.55
N THR A 164 -8.20 3.60 -14.83
CA THR A 164 -7.69 3.90 -16.18
C THR A 164 -6.54 2.96 -16.56
N ASP A 165 -5.63 2.68 -15.62
CA ASP A 165 -4.47 1.82 -15.84
C ASP A 165 -4.83 0.32 -15.84
N HIS A 166 -5.90 -0.05 -15.13
CA HIS A 166 -6.35 -1.44 -14.95
C HIS A 166 -7.82 -1.62 -15.33
N PRO A 167 -8.21 -1.36 -16.59
CA PRO A 167 -9.61 -1.37 -16.99
C PRO A 167 -10.21 -2.79 -16.95
N GLY A 168 -11.35 -2.93 -16.27
CA GLY A 168 -12.25 -4.09 -16.34
C GLY A 168 -13.26 -4.01 -17.48
N SER A 169 -14.31 -4.84 -17.43
CA SER A 169 -15.50 -4.64 -18.28
C SER A 169 -16.20 -3.32 -17.90
N PRO A 170 -17.11 -2.79 -18.74
CA PRO A 170 -17.90 -1.61 -18.38
C PRO A 170 -18.64 -1.76 -17.04
N GLU A 171 -19.16 -2.96 -16.75
CA GLU A 171 -19.84 -3.28 -15.49
C GLU A 171 -18.86 -3.30 -14.31
N ALA A 172 -17.69 -3.92 -14.47
CA ALA A 172 -16.65 -3.96 -13.45
C ALA A 172 -16.14 -2.54 -13.14
N GLY A 173 -15.81 -1.76 -14.17
CA GLY A 173 -15.39 -0.37 -13.98
C GLY A 173 -16.46 0.50 -13.31
N HIS A 174 -17.75 0.25 -13.57
CA HIS A 174 -18.83 0.93 -12.84
C HIS A 174 -18.89 0.53 -11.36
N MET A 175 -18.71 -0.75 -11.06
CA MET A 175 -18.61 -1.26 -9.70
C MET A 175 -17.44 -0.60 -8.96
N ASP A 176 -16.25 -0.64 -9.54
CA ASP A 176 -15.01 -0.12 -8.95
C ASP A 176 -15.12 1.38 -8.67
N GLN A 177 -15.54 2.17 -9.67
CA GLN A 177 -15.73 3.62 -9.51
C GLN A 177 -16.77 3.97 -8.45
N THR A 178 -17.87 3.21 -8.38
CA THR A 178 -18.93 3.48 -7.40
C THR A 178 -18.48 3.12 -5.98
N ASN A 179 -17.86 1.95 -5.80
CA ASN A 179 -17.34 1.54 -4.50
C ASN A 179 -16.19 2.45 -4.04
N ASN A 180 -15.38 2.94 -4.99
CA ASN A 180 -14.37 3.95 -4.72
C ASN A 180 -15.00 5.25 -4.19
N ALA A 181 -16.08 5.73 -4.83
CA ALA A 181 -16.79 6.92 -4.38
C ALA A 181 -17.40 6.76 -2.98
N ILE A 182 -18.04 5.61 -2.72
CA ILE A 182 -18.58 5.28 -1.39
C ILE A 182 -17.46 5.27 -0.34
N GLY A 183 -16.31 4.67 -0.65
CA GLY A 183 -15.14 4.65 0.23
C GLY A 183 -14.65 6.06 0.58
N ARG A 184 -14.55 6.97 -0.40
CA ARG A 184 -14.19 8.38 -0.12
C ARG A 184 -15.18 9.07 0.80
N ASP A 185 -16.48 8.88 0.57
CA ASP A 185 -17.53 9.46 1.40
C ASP A 185 -17.46 8.91 2.85
N ILE A 186 -17.16 7.62 3.02
CA ILE A 186 -16.92 7.01 4.34
C ILE A 186 -15.67 7.63 4.98
N GLY A 187 -14.57 7.75 4.24
CA GLY A 187 -13.34 8.36 4.74
C GLY A 187 -13.54 9.78 5.27
N LEU A 188 -14.35 10.60 4.59
CA LEU A 188 -14.73 11.94 5.06
C LEU A 188 -15.56 11.95 6.35
N ARG A 189 -16.37 10.92 6.59
CA ARG A 189 -17.17 10.80 7.84
C ARG A 189 -16.35 10.31 9.03
N HIS A 190 -15.24 9.63 8.76
CA HIS A 190 -14.38 8.97 9.75
C HIS A 190 -12.98 9.59 9.80
N GLU A 191 -12.87 10.92 9.66
CA GLU A 191 -11.58 11.61 9.80
C GLU A 191 -10.91 11.28 11.15
N GLY A 192 -9.70 10.73 11.08
CA GLY A 192 -8.96 10.27 12.26
C GLY A 192 -9.40 8.92 12.85
N ASP A 193 -10.38 8.23 12.25
CA ASP A 193 -10.90 6.93 12.69
C ASP A 193 -10.86 5.89 11.56
N GLU A 194 -9.67 5.40 11.22
CA GLU A 194 -9.51 4.34 10.20
C GLU A 194 -10.30 3.07 10.55
N ALA A 195 -10.40 2.73 11.84
CA ALA A 195 -11.12 1.53 12.29
C ALA A 195 -12.63 1.67 12.05
N GLY A 196 -13.20 2.84 12.35
CA GLY A 196 -14.59 3.18 12.03
C GLY A 196 -14.88 3.10 10.53
N ALA A 197 -13.99 3.66 9.71
CA ALA A 197 -14.11 3.62 8.25
C ALA A 197 -14.07 2.19 7.68
N ILE A 198 -13.11 1.38 8.12
CA ILE A 198 -12.99 -0.04 7.73
C ILE A 198 -14.25 -0.82 8.11
N ASN A 199 -14.73 -0.63 9.35
CA ASN A 199 -15.94 -1.30 9.83
C ASN A 199 -17.18 -0.90 9.04
N GLU A 200 -17.30 0.37 8.63
CA GLU A 200 -18.41 0.82 7.79
C GLU A 200 -18.33 0.20 6.39
N CYS A 201 -17.17 0.17 5.74
CA CYS A 201 -17.01 -0.53 4.45
C CYS A 201 -17.42 -2.01 4.54
N HIS A 202 -16.98 -2.71 5.58
CA HIS A 202 -17.38 -4.10 5.82
C HIS A 202 -18.89 -4.25 6.01
N ALA A 203 -19.53 -3.32 6.71
CA ALA A 203 -20.98 -3.33 6.89
C ALA A 203 -21.72 -3.08 5.57
N GLN A 204 -21.26 -2.11 4.76
CA GLN A 204 -21.81 -1.87 3.43
C GLN A 204 -21.68 -3.09 2.53
N ALA A 205 -20.51 -3.75 2.52
CA ALA A 205 -20.27 -4.97 1.76
C ALA A 205 -21.26 -6.10 2.16
N LYS A 206 -21.43 -6.34 3.47
CA LYS A 206 -22.31 -7.41 4.00
C LYS A 206 -23.80 -7.12 3.78
N ASN A 207 -24.20 -5.86 3.85
CA ASN A 207 -25.59 -5.44 3.78
C ASN A 207 -26.05 -5.11 2.34
N GLY A 208 -25.19 -5.29 1.34
CA GLY A 208 -25.50 -5.01 -0.07
C GLY A 208 -25.48 -3.52 -0.44
N GLY A 209 -24.81 -2.69 0.36
CA GLY A 209 -24.59 -1.27 0.08
C GLY A 209 -23.43 -1.00 -0.88
N LEU A 210 -22.59 -1.99 -1.15
CA LEU A 210 -21.57 -1.94 -2.21
C LEU A 210 -22.04 -2.70 -3.46
N ILE A 211 -21.62 -2.24 -4.64
CA ILE A 211 -21.88 -2.94 -5.90
C ILE A 211 -20.95 -4.14 -5.99
N LYS A 212 -21.46 -5.26 -6.51
CA LYS A 212 -20.67 -6.45 -6.89
C LYS A 212 -21.32 -7.14 -8.09
N ILE A 213 -20.53 -7.82 -8.90
CA ILE A 213 -20.98 -8.66 -10.00
C ILE A 213 -20.97 -10.11 -9.51
N ASN A 214 -22.10 -10.80 -9.68
CA ASN A 214 -22.30 -12.15 -9.14
C ASN A 214 -21.59 -13.22 -9.97
#